data_AF-A0A9D1GKF1-F1
#
_entry.id   AF-A0A9D1GKF1-F1
#
_cell.length_a   1.000
_cell.length_b   1.000
_cell.length_c   1.000
_cell.angle_alpha   90.00
_cell.angle_beta   90.00
_cell.angle_gamma   90.00
#
_symmetry.space_group_name_H-M   'P 1'
#
loop_
_entity.id
_entity.type
_entity.pdbx_description
1 polymer ?
#
loop_
_entity_poly.entity_id
_entity_poly.type
_entity_poly.pdbx_seq_one_letter_code
_entity_poly.pdbx_strand_id
1 'polypeptide(L)'
;YMNGIRNFLVVTGDPVPSGERGSVTSVYDYHSVTLMNYLRQLNREYFSDDPIAYGGALNYGRKNIDAEIRRMQKKCEAGASFFLTQPIYSDEDIERIRYIKSRIDTKIICGIMPLVSYRNALFMKNEITGINVPDEIIAQYDKDMSREEAQAVGVRIAVKIAEKSGDVADGYYFMVPFNRAEMIAEILEKMTAIDEISRTE
;
A
#
# COMPACT_ATOMS: atom_id res chain seq x y z
N TYR A 1 5.14 7.76 -27.43
CA TYR A 1 4.66 7.09 -26.20
C TYR A 1 4.32 5.63 -26.51
N MET A 2 4.84 4.65 -25.77
CA MET A 2 4.29 3.29 -25.84
C MET A 2 3.02 3.23 -24.96
N ASN A 3 1.86 2.94 -25.58
CA ASN A 3 0.58 2.62 -24.95
C ASN A 3 -0.08 3.67 -24.03
N GLY A 4 0.33 4.94 -24.06
CA GLY A 4 -0.37 6.01 -23.32
C GLY A 4 -0.25 5.95 -21.80
N ILE A 5 0.58 5.07 -21.25
CA ILE A 5 0.79 4.94 -19.79
C ILE A 5 1.61 6.13 -19.29
N ARG A 6 1.15 6.74 -18.18
CA ARG A 6 1.76 7.92 -17.54
C ARG A 6 1.99 7.80 -16.04
N ASN A 7 1.45 6.76 -15.42
CA ASN A 7 1.51 6.56 -13.98
C ASN A 7 2.32 5.29 -13.70
N PHE A 8 3.40 5.42 -12.93
CA PHE A 8 4.31 4.30 -12.64
C PHE A 8 4.48 4.11 -11.13
N LEU A 9 4.31 2.86 -10.69
CA LEU A 9 4.77 2.43 -9.38
C LEU A 9 6.17 1.83 -9.53
N VAL A 10 7.18 2.51 -9.01
CA VAL A 10 8.58 2.09 -9.15
C VAL A 10 9.04 1.36 -7.88
N VAL A 11 9.34 0.07 -8.02
CA VAL A 11 9.72 -0.84 -6.94
C VAL A 11 11.00 -1.61 -7.29
N THR A 12 11.78 -1.98 -6.26
CA THR A 12 13.06 -2.69 -6.43
C THR A 12 12.89 -4.17 -6.82
N GLY A 13 11.71 -4.75 -6.63
CA GLY A 13 11.47 -6.20 -6.81
C GLY A 13 12.00 -7.04 -5.65
N ASP A 14 11.76 -8.36 -5.71
CA ASP A 14 12.25 -9.32 -4.71
C ASP A 14 13.69 -9.77 -5.00
N PRO A 15 14.49 -10.09 -3.96
CA PRO A 15 15.83 -10.63 -4.16
C PRO A 15 15.79 -11.98 -4.88
N VAL A 16 16.70 -12.18 -5.84
CA VAL A 16 16.86 -13.46 -6.54
C VAL A 16 17.27 -14.55 -5.52
N PRO A 17 16.63 -15.72 -5.52
CA PRO A 17 16.97 -16.82 -4.61
C PRO A 17 18.45 -17.20 -4.69
N SER A 18 18.97 -17.60 -3.54
CA SER A 18 20.39 -17.83 -3.29
C SER A 18 21.09 -18.88 -4.16
N GLY A 19 20.33 -19.71 -4.89
CA GLY A 19 20.84 -20.81 -5.73
C GLY A 19 21.37 -20.38 -7.10
N GLU A 20 21.14 -19.13 -7.53
CA GLU A 20 21.56 -18.60 -8.85
C GLU A 20 22.59 -17.46 -8.73
N ARG A 21 23.31 -17.38 -7.59
CA ARG A 21 24.29 -16.32 -7.28
C ARG A 21 25.64 -16.45 -8.04
N GLY A 22 25.62 -16.99 -9.25
CA GLY A 22 26.82 -17.15 -10.08
C GLY A 22 27.30 -15.87 -10.78
N SER A 23 26.47 -14.83 -10.92
CA SER A 23 26.87 -13.65 -11.73
C SER A 23 26.13 -12.34 -11.47
N VAL A 24 25.31 -12.21 -10.42
CA VAL A 24 24.49 -10.99 -10.24
C VAL A 24 24.79 -10.31 -8.91
N THR A 25 25.29 -9.07 -9.00
CA THR A 25 25.55 -8.20 -7.87
C THR A 25 24.23 -7.92 -7.13
N SER A 26 24.25 -8.11 -5.82
CA SER A 26 23.21 -7.65 -4.90
C SER A 26 22.91 -6.16 -5.08
N VAL A 27 21.73 -5.79 -5.57
CA VAL A 27 21.36 -4.37 -5.71
C VAL A 27 20.11 -4.05 -4.92
N TYR A 28 20.35 -3.53 -3.73
CA TYR A 28 19.33 -3.17 -2.77
C TYR A 28 19.11 -1.66 -2.84
N ASP A 29 17.88 -1.25 -3.17
CA ASP A 29 17.35 0.13 -3.18
C ASP A 29 17.94 1.13 -4.18
N TYR A 30 19.18 0.92 -4.63
CA TYR A 30 19.77 1.72 -5.70
C TYR A 30 18.99 1.57 -7.00
N HIS A 31 18.40 0.40 -7.29
CA HIS A 31 17.67 0.19 -8.55
C HIS A 31 16.42 1.06 -8.70
N SER A 32 15.56 1.15 -7.68
CA SER A 32 14.34 1.96 -7.80
C SER A 32 14.64 3.46 -7.83
N VAL A 33 15.56 3.94 -6.98
CA VAL A 33 16.00 5.34 -7.01
C VAL A 33 16.72 5.68 -8.33
N THR A 34 17.54 4.77 -8.85
CA THR A 34 18.22 4.97 -10.16
C THR A 34 17.20 5.03 -11.29
N LEU A 35 16.20 4.15 -11.30
CA LEU A 35 15.13 4.20 -12.29
C LEU A 35 14.32 5.50 -12.18
N MET A 36 14.00 5.96 -10.97
CA MET A 36 13.36 7.26 -10.74
C MET A 36 14.22 8.42 -11.27
N ASN A 37 15.55 8.38 -11.10
CA ASN A 37 16.44 9.39 -11.66
C ASN A 37 16.44 9.41 -13.21
N TYR A 38 16.27 8.25 -13.85
CA TYR A 38 16.07 8.20 -15.30
C TYR A 38 14.72 8.79 -15.71
N LEU A 39 13.63 8.43 -15.00
CA LEU A 39 12.31 9.03 -15.24
C LEU A 39 12.31 10.55 -15.05
N ARG A 40 13.02 11.06 -14.03
CA ARG A 40 13.20 12.49 -13.79
C ARG A 40 13.89 13.19 -14.96
N GLN A 41 14.95 12.60 -15.50
CA GLN A 41 15.65 13.14 -16.67
C GLN A 41 14.76 13.13 -17.91
N LEU A 42 14.01 12.04 -18.14
CA LEU A 42 13.06 11.94 -19.23
C LEU A 42 11.96 13.01 -19.13
N ASN A 43 11.41 13.24 -17.93
CA ASN A 43 10.45 14.31 -17.69
C ASN A 43 11.01 15.70 -18.00
N ARG A 44 12.28 15.93 -17.69
CA ARG A 44 12.94 17.21 -17.96
C ARG A 44 13.24 17.43 -19.44
N GLU A 45 13.67 16.38 -20.15
CA GLU A 45 14.24 16.51 -21.50
C GLU A 45 13.25 16.22 -22.63
N TYR A 46 12.27 15.34 -22.38
CA TYR A 46 11.39 14.83 -23.43
C TYR A 46 9.89 14.93 -23.09
N PHE A 47 9.53 14.96 -21.80
CA PHE A 47 8.13 14.97 -21.36
C PHE A 47 7.80 16.21 -20.50
N SER A 48 8.38 17.37 -20.80
CA SER A 48 8.17 18.58 -20.01
C SER A 48 6.72 19.06 -20.02
N ASP A 49 6.02 18.89 -21.13
CA ASP A 49 4.64 19.36 -21.32
C ASP A 49 3.60 18.37 -20.78
N ASP A 50 4.00 17.11 -20.60
CA ASP A 50 3.17 16.03 -20.06
C ASP A 50 4.04 15.05 -19.24
N PRO A 51 4.48 15.44 -18.03
CA PRO A 51 5.41 14.65 -17.23
C PRO A 51 4.81 13.32 -16.78
N ILE A 52 5.65 12.27 -16.79
CA ILE A 52 5.32 10.98 -16.19
C ILE A 52 5.16 11.17 -14.68
N ALA A 53 4.03 10.75 -14.12
CA ALA A 53 3.83 10.67 -12.69
C ALA A 53 4.32 9.31 -12.17
N TYR A 54 5.11 9.33 -11.10
CA TYR A 54 5.62 8.10 -10.50
C TYR A 54 5.73 8.19 -9.00
N GLY A 55 5.62 7.03 -8.36
CA GLY A 55 5.68 6.86 -6.93
C GLY A 55 6.45 5.60 -6.54
N GLY A 56 6.53 5.35 -5.24
CA GLY A 56 7.21 4.17 -4.69
C GLY A 56 6.34 3.35 -3.75
N ALA A 57 6.75 2.12 -3.45
CA ALA A 57 6.23 1.40 -2.30
C ALA A 57 6.81 1.97 -0.99
N LEU A 58 5.96 2.02 0.04
CA LEU A 58 6.28 2.33 1.43
C LEU A 58 6.00 1.08 2.29
N ASN A 59 7.05 0.58 2.96
CA ASN A 59 6.92 -0.46 3.97
C ASN A 59 7.03 0.16 5.37
N TYR A 60 5.89 0.57 5.92
CA TYR A 60 5.86 1.11 7.29
C TYR A 60 6.17 0.04 8.35
N GLY A 61 6.07 -1.26 8.04
CA GLY A 61 6.34 -2.37 8.95
C GLY A 61 7.83 -2.67 9.20
N ARG A 62 8.76 -1.95 8.55
CA ARG A 62 10.20 -2.16 8.77
C ARG A 62 10.61 -1.88 10.22
N LYS A 63 11.43 -2.76 10.80
CA LYS A 63 12.00 -2.57 12.16
C LYS A 63 12.65 -1.20 12.36
N ASN A 64 13.41 -0.73 11.38
CA ASN A 64 14.02 0.61 11.40
C ASN A 64 13.21 1.55 10.50
N ILE A 65 12.22 2.23 11.09
CA ILE A 65 11.33 3.14 10.38
C ILE A 65 12.07 4.38 9.86
N ASP A 66 13.06 4.90 10.60
CA ASP A 66 13.85 6.05 10.16
C ASP A 66 14.69 5.72 8.91
N ALA A 67 15.13 4.47 8.77
CA ALA A 67 15.78 4.01 7.54
C ALA A 67 14.81 4.01 6.36
N GLU A 68 13.54 3.63 6.56
CA GLU A 68 12.51 3.72 5.52
C GLU A 68 12.24 5.19 5.14
N ILE A 69 12.14 6.09 6.11
CA ILE A 69 11.97 7.53 5.87
C ILE A 69 13.13 8.08 5.03
N ARG A 70 14.39 7.73 5.36
CA ARG A 70 15.55 8.13 4.55
C ARG A 70 15.49 7.60 3.11
N ARG A 71 14.90 6.41 2.90
CA ARG A 71 14.69 5.87 1.54
C ARG A 71 13.61 6.64 0.80
N MET A 72 12.52 6.98 1.48
CA MET A 72 11.46 7.82 0.90
C MET A 72 12.01 9.19 0.50
N GLN A 73 12.81 9.83 1.36
CA GLN A 73 13.45 11.12 1.06
C GLN A 73 14.27 11.06 -0.23
N LYS A 74 15.13 10.03 -0.39
CA LYS A 74 15.89 9.82 -1.64
C LYS A 74 14.99 9.62 -2.87
N LYS A 75 13.85 8.94 -2.71
CA LYS A 75 12.87 8.75 -3.79
C LYS A 75 12.17 10.06 -4.15
N CYS A 76 11.82 10.89 -3.16
CA CYS A 76 11.28 12.24 -3.38
C CYS A 76 12.29 13.15 -4.08
N GLU A 77 13.57 13.12 -3.69
CA GLU A 77 14.66 13.83 -4.37
C GLU A 77 14.81 13.40 -5.85
N ALA A 78 14.51 12.13 -6.14
CA ALA A 78 14.43 11.58 -7.50
C ALA A 78 13.09 11.84 -8.22
N GLY A 79 12.18 12.62 -7.62
CA GLY A 79 10.92 13.07 -8.21
C GLY A 79 9.69 12.20 -7.93
N ALA A 80 9.77 11.24 -7.00
CA ALA A 80 8.57 10.50 -6.59
C ALA A 80 7.52 11.42 -5.99
N SER A 81 6.28 11.27 -6.43
CA SER A 81 5.14 12.15 -6.11
C SER A 81 4.15 11.52 -5.12
N PHE A 82 4.17 10.20 -4.96
CA PHE A 82 3.31 9.48 -4.03
C PHE A 82 3.96 8.17 -3.56
N PHE A 83 3.42 7.61 -2.47
CA PHE A 83 3.81 6.30 -1.94
C PHE A 83 2.59 5.43 -1.65
N LEU A 84 2.67 4.16 -2.04
CA LEU A 84 1.66 3.14 -1.71
C LEU A 84 2.12 2.34 -0.48
N THR A 85 1.30 2.27 0.56
CA THR A 85 1.61 1.48 1.75
C THR A 85 1.33 0.01 1.53
N GLN A 86 1.96 -0.90 2.29
CA GLN A 86 1.40 -2.25 2.46
C GLN A 86 -0.01 -2.19 3.12
N PRO A 87 -0.81 -3.28 3.10
CA PRO A 87 -2.14 -3.25 3.68
C PRO A 87 -2.11 -3.08 5.19
N ILE A 88 -2.86 -2.09 5.67
CA ILE A 88 -3.00 -1.71 7.08
C ILE A 88 -3.97 -2.68 7.76
N TYR A 89 -3.65 -3.13 8.98
CA TYR A 89 -4.55 -3.98 9.78
C TYR A 89 -4.65 -3.59 11.26
N SER A 90 -3.84 -2.65 11.73
CA SER A 90 -3.79 -2.27 13.15
C SER A 90 -3.66 -0.77 13.39
N ASP A 91 -3.99 -0.34 14.60
CA ASP A 91 -3.77 1.05 15.05
C ASP A 91 -2.26 1.38 15.13
N GLU A 92 -1.42 0.38 15.42
CA GLU A 92 0.04 0.52 15.37
C GLU A 92 0.52 0.85 13.96
N ASP A 93 0.00 0.19 12.92
CA ASP A 93 0.34 0.48 11.54
C ASP A 93 0.01 1.94 11.19
N ILE A 94 -1.17 2.42 11.61
CA ILE A 94 -1.61 3.80 11.39
C ILE A 94 -0.68 4.79 12.10
N GLU A 95 -0.30 4.53 13.36
CA GLU A 95 0.63 5.38 14.10
C GLU A 95 2.01 5.43 13.45
N ARG A 96 2.49 4.32 12.89
CA ARG A 96 3.75 4.28 12.15
C ARG A 96 3.67 5.13 10.87
N ILE A 97 2.55 5.08 10.15
CA ILE A 97 2.33 5.94 8.98
C ILE A 97 2.24 7.42 9.40
N ARG A 98 1.57 7.73 10.51
CA ARG A 98 1.51 9.08 11.10
C ARG A 98 2.90 9.63 11.39
N TYR A 99 3.74 8.81 12.04
CA TYR A 99 5.13 9.16 12.29
C TYR A 99 5.89 9.44 11.00
N ILE A 100 5.74 8.62 9.96
CA ILE A 100 6.35 8.86 8.65
C ILE A 100 5.87 10.19 8.07
N LYS A 101 4.56 10.43 8.01
CA LYS A 101 3.96 11.66 7.45
C LYS A 101 4.41 12.92 8.18
N SER A 102 4.71 12.83 9.47
CA SER A 102 5.28 13.94 10.26
C SER A 102 6.71 14.33 9.86
N ARG A 103 7.43 13.47 9.12
CA ARG A 103 8.85 13.63 8.75
C ARG A 103 9.07 13.86 7.26
N ILE A 104 8.08 13.63 6.43
CA ILE A 104 8.19 13.77 4.98
C ILE A 104 6.89 14.33 4.39
N ASP A 105 7.03 15.40 3.60
CA ASP A 105 5.92 16.00 2.88
C ASP A 105 5.76 15.31 1.52
N THR A 106 4.90 14.28 1.49
CA THR A 106 4.56 13.53 0.27
C THR A 106 3.20 12.87 0.41
N LYS A 107 2.60 12.49 -0.71
CA LYS A 107 1.30 11.81 -0.72
C LYS A 107 1.44 10.35 -0.32
N ILE A 108 0.66 9.91 0.66
CA ILE A 108 0.59 8.52 1.08
C ILE A 108 -0.79 7.97 0.73
N ILE A 109 -0.82 6.98 -0.16
CA ILE A 109 -2.04 6.26 -0.54
C ILE A 109 -2.05 4.94 0.23
N CYS A 110 -2.99 4.83 1.16
CA CYS A 110 -3.07 3.71 2.08
C CYS A 110 -3.69 2.48 1.41
N GLY A 111 -3.03 1.34 1.58
CA GLY A 111 -3.48 0.05 1.07
C GLY A 111 -4.53 -0.57 1.97
N ILE A 112 -5.64 -0.99 1.37
CA ILE A 112 -6.68 -1.78 2.04
C ILE A 112 -6.81 -3.11 1.31
N MET A 113 -6.64 -4.21 2.04
CA MET A 113 -6.85 -5.57 1.54
C MET A 113 -7.95 -6.23 2.37
N PRO A 114 -9.19 -6.30 1.85
CA PRO A 114 -10.26 -7.00 2.55
C PRO A 114 -9.98 -8.51 2.59
N LEU A 115 -10.00 -9.10 3.78
CA LEU A 115 -9.86 -10.54 3.97
C LEU A 115 -11.24 -11.22 3.78
N VAL A 116 -11.29 -12.31 3.02
CA VAL A 116 -12.57 -12.87 2.53
C VAL A 116 -13.00 -14.18 3.21
N SER A 117 -12.14 -14.74 4.07
CA SER A 117 -12.41 -15.95 4.86
C SER A 117 -11.35 -16.15 5.93
N TYR A 118 -11.64 -16.99 6.93
CA TYR A 118 -10.66 -17.42 7.93
C TYR A 118 -9.38 -18.01 7.29
N ARG A 119 -9.55 -18.87 6.28
CA ARG A 119 -8.42 -19.48 5.55
C ARG A 119 -7.61 -18.42 4.79
N ASN A 120 -8.28 -17.46 4.16
CA ASN A 120 -7.60 -16.37 3.47
C ASN A 120 -6.84 -15.47 4.46
N ALA A 121 -7.43 -15.16 5.61
CA ALA A 121 -6.81 -14.38 6.66
C ALA A 121 -5.53 -15.06 7.20
N LEU A 122 -5.60 -16.36 7.50
CA LEU A 122 -4.41 -17.12 7.90
C LEU A 122 -3.34 -17.20 6.81
N PHE A 123 -3.75 -17.37 5.55
CA PHE A 123 -2.81 -17.37 4.43
C PHE A 123 -2.08 -16.03 4.31
N MET A 124 -2.81 -14.90 4.40
CA MET A 124 -2.20 -13.57 4.37
C MET A 124 -1.25 -13.35 5.54
N LYS A 125 -1.61 -13.85 6.74
CA LYS A 125 -0.76 -13.75 7.94
C LYS A 125 0.54 -14.54 7.81
N ASN A 126 0.47 -15.77 7.31
CA ASN A 126 1.57 -16.74 7.42
C ASN A 126 2.43 -16.84 6.16
N GLU A 127 1.83 -16.65 4.97
CA GLU A 127 2.48 -16.96 3.70
C GLU A 127 2.92 -15.70 2.93
N ILE A 128 2.33 -14.54 3.20
CA ILE A 128 2.64 -13.32 2.46
C ILE A 128 3.65 -12.45 3.21
N THR A 129 4.87 -12.45 2.70
CA THR A 129 5.97 -11.65 3.26
C THR A 129 5.64 -10.16 3.19
N GLY A 130 5.83 -9.47 4.32
CA GLY A 130 5.59 -8.03 4.42
C GLY A 130 4.13 -7.65 4.69
N ILE A 131 3.23 -8.61 4.85
CA ILE A 131 1.89 -8.35 5.39
C ILE A 131 1.85 -8.86 6.83
N ASN A 132 1.48 -7.99 7.77
CA ASN A 132 1.27 -8.37 9.17
C ASN A 132 -0.22 -8.29 9.48
N VAL A 133 -0.86 -9.46 9.68
CA VAL A 133 -2.26 -9.54 10.10
C VAL A 133 -2.29 -9.90 11.59
N PRO A 134 -2.72 -8.99 12.48
CA PRO A 134 -2.82 -9.26 13.91
C PRO A 134 -3.76 -10.41 14.24
N ASP A 135 -3.50 -11.13 15.33
CA ASP A 135 -4.37 -12.20 15.81
C ASP A 135 -5.80 -11.73 16.10
N GLU A 136 -5.96 -10.49 16.54
CA GLU A 136 -7.27 -9.85 16.77
C GLU A 136 -8.10 -9.71 15.48
N ILE A 137 -7.44 -9.59 14.33
CA ILE A 137 -8.12 -9.58 13.03
C ILE A 137 -8.53 -11.01 12.66
N ILE A 138 -7.65 -12.00 12.88
CA ILE A 138 -7.96 -13.41 12.61
C ILE A 138 -9.12 -13.90 13.48
N ALA A 139 -9.15 -13.51 14.76
CA ALA A 139 -10.15 -13.91 15.73
C ALA A 139 -11.58 -13.42 15.40
N GLN A 140 -11.73 -12.45 14.48
CA GLN A 140 -13.04 -12.01 14.00
C GLN A 140 -13.65 -12.96 12.96
N TYR A 141 -12.89 -13.93 12.46
CA TYR A 141 -13.36 -14.95 11.51
C TYR A 141 -13.56 -16.27 12.22
N ASP A 142 -14.72 -16.90 12.02
CA ASP A 142 -14.94 -18.30 12.39
C ASP A 142 -14.63 -19.20 11.18
N LYS A 143 -14.19 -20.43 11.44
CA LYS A 143 -13.94 -21.45 10.40
C LYS A 143 -15.23 -21.92 9.73
N ASP A 144 -16.34 -21.84 10.44
CA ASP A 144 -17.65 -22.32 10.00
C ASP A 144 -18.51 -21.21 9.39
N MET A 145 -17.99 -19.98 9.28
CA MET A 145 -18.66 -18.89 8.56
C MET A 145 -18.95 -19.27 7.11
N SER A 146 -20.17 -18.95 6.68
CA SER A 146 -20.49 -18.87 5.26
C SER A 146 -19.59 -17.83 4.56
N ARG A 147 -19.57 -17.90 3.23
CA ARG A 147 -18.81 -16.95 2.42
C ARG A 147 -19.32 -15.52 2.64
N GLU A 148 -20.63 -15.36 2.74
CA GLU A 148 -21.32 -14.08 2.89
C GLU A 148 -20.98 -13.45 4.25
N GLU A 149 -21.03 -14.25 5.34
CA GLU A 149 -20.66 -13.79 6.68
C GLU A 149 -19.19 -13.35 6.74
N ALA A 150 -18.28 -14.15 6.20
CA ALA A 150 -16.87 -13.81 6.18
C ALA A 150 -16.57 -12.56 5.33
N GLN A 151 -17.26 -12.39 4.19
CA GLN A 151 -17.15 -11.17 3.39
C GLN A 151 -17.65 -9.95 4.16
N ALA A 152 -18.76 -10.05 4.89
CA ALA A 152 -19.27 -8.97 5.73
C ALA A 152 -18.27 -8.57 6.83
N VAL A 153 -17.57 -9.55 7.44
CA VAL A 153 -16.47 -9.28 8.37
C VAL A 153 -15.33 -8.52 7.68
N GLY A 154 -14.90 -8.97 6.50
CA GLY A 154 -13.86 -8.30 5.70
C GLY A 154 -14.19 -6.86 5.34
N VAL A 155 -15.43 -6.61 4.89
CA VAL A 155 -15.94 -5.25 4.59
C VAL A 155 -15.90 -4.39 5.85
N ARG A 156 -16.42 -4.90 6.98
CA ARG A 156 -16.44 -4.16 8.25
C ARG A 156 -15.04 -3.76 8.71
N ILE A 157 -14.07 -4.67 8.63
CA ILE A 157 -12.67 -4.41 8.99
C ILE A 157 -12.07 -3.36 8.05
N ALA A 158 -12.27 -3.49 6.74
CA ALA A 158 -11.77 -2.55 5.75
C ALA A 158 -12.30 -1.11 5.98
N VAL A 159 -13.60 -0.97 6.20
CA VAL A 159 -14.24 0.34 6.49
C VAL A 159 -13.68 0.95 7.77
N LYS A 160 -13.56 0.17 8.85
CA LYS A 160 -13.01 0.65 10.13
C LYS A 160 -11.56 1.11 10.01
N ILE A 161 -10.75 0.43 9.21
CA ILE A 161 -9.36 0.82 8.96
C ILE A 161 -9.30 2.11 8.14
N ALA A 162 -10.15 2.23 7.11
CA ALA A 162 -10.25 3.46 6.33
C ALA A 162 -10.63 4.65 7.22
N GLU A 163 -11.69 4.52 8.01
CA GLU A 163 -12.15 5.54 8.95
C GLU A 163 -11.02 6.00 9.90
N LYS A 164 -10.35 5.05 10.55
CA LYS A 164 -9.26 5.34 11.50
C LYS A 164 -8.01 5.93 10.89
N SER A 165 -7.80 5.75 9.59
CA SER A 165 -6.59 6.21 8.88
C SER A 165 -6.83 7.48 8.06
N GLY A 166 -8.02 8.08 8.12
CA GLY A 166 -8.38 9.25 7.32
C GLY A 166 -7.49 10.47 7.57
N ASP A 167 -6.90 10.62 8.76
CA ASP A 167 -5.97 11.72 9.08
C ASP A 167 -4.59 11.54 8.43
N VAL A 168 -4.18 10.29 8.16
CA VAL A 168 -2.88 9.96 7.58
C VAL A 168 -2.93 9.63 6.08
N ALA A 169 -4.09 9.23 5.55
CA ALA A 169 -4.26 8.86 4.16
C ALA A 169 -4.53 10.10 3.27
N ASP A 170 -3.80 10.23 2.15
CA ASP A 170 -4.15 11.15 1.06
C ASP A 170 -5.09 10.49 0.03
N GLY A 171 -5.35 9.18 0.20
CA GLY A 171 -6.23 8.37 -0.62
C GLY A 171 -6.09 6.89 -0.27
N TYR A 172 -6.95 6.06 -0.85
CA TYR A 172 -6.94 4.62 -0.65
C TYR A 172 -6.77 3.87 -1.96
N TYR A 173 -6.09 2.73 -1.90
CA TYR A 173 -6.07 1.77 -3.00
C TYR A 173 -6.41 0.38 -2.48
N PHE A 174 -7.23 -0.35 -3.24
CA PHE A 174 -7.79 -1.63 -2.82
C PHE A 174 -7.06 -2.79 -3.47
N MET A 175 -6.62 -3.74 -2.65
CA MET A 175 -6.04 -5.00 -3.07
C MET A 175 -7.08 -6.09 -2.86
N VAL A 176 -7.80 -6.45 -3.92
CA VAL A 176 -8.80 -7.53 -3.85
C VAL A 176 -8.38 -8.72 -4.70
N PRO A 177 -8.69 -9.96 -4.26
CA PRO A 177 -8.64 -11.11 -5.14
C PRO A 177 -9.56 -10.93 -6.35
N PHE A 178 -9.22 -11.57 -7.48
CA PHE A 178 -9.99 -11.49 -8.72
C PHE A 178 -11.51 -11.70 -8.51
N ASN A 179 -12.31 -10.96 -9.28
CA ASN A 179 -13.77 -11.07 -9.36
C ASN A 179 -14.55 -10.70 -8.08
N ARG A 180 -14.11 -9.67 -7.34
CA ARG A 180 -14.78 -9.16 -6.12
C ARG A 180 -15.09 -7.67 -6.15
N ALA A 181 -15.46 -7.14 -7.33
CA ALA A 181 -15.78 -5.72 -7.50
C ALA A 181 -16.94 -5.26 -6.59
N GLU A 182 -17.96 -6.11 -6.39
CA GLU A 182 -19.09 -5.84 -5.50
C GLU A 182 -18.66 -5.54 -4.06
N MET A 183 -17.63 -6.24 -3.57
CA MET A 183 -17.10 -6.02 -2.22
C MET A 183 -16.44 -4.64 -2.10
N ILE A 184 -15.76 -4.16 -3.15
CA ILE A 184 -15.21 -2.80 -3.17
C ILE A 184 -16.34 -1.78 -3.20
N ALA A 185 -17.38 -2.00 -4.03
CA ALA A 185 -18.53 -1.11 -4.09
C ALA A 185 -19.19 -0.95 -2.71
N GLU A 186 -19.41 -2.06 -2.00
CA GLU A 186 -19.97 -2.03 -0.64
C GLU A 186 -19.07 -1.27 0.34
N ILE A 187 -17.75 -1.44 0.27
CA ILE A 187 -16.80 -0.68 1.11
C ILE A 187 -16.88 0.82 0.80
N LEU A 188 -16.88 1.21 -0.47
CA LEU A 188 -16.93 2.60 -0.89
C LEU A 188 -18.25 3.28 -0.49
N GLU A 189 -19.38 2.59 -0.64
CA GLU A 189 -20.69 3.08 -0.20
C GLU A 189 -20.69 3.35 1.31
N LYS A 190 -20.17 2.41 2.12
CA LYS A 190 -20.10 2.59 3.58
C LYS A 190 -19.13 3.68 4.01
N MET A 191 -17.99 3.82 3.33
CA MET A 191 -17.05 4.92 3.58
C MET A 191 -17.68 6.28 3.29
N THR A 192 -18.40 6.41 2.17
CA THR A 192 -19.07 7.67 1.78
C THR A 192 -20.16 8.06 2.77
N ALA A 193 -20.96 7.09 3.25
CA ALA A 193 -21.99 7.35 4.24
C ALA A 193 -21.42 7.87 5.57
N ILE A 194 -20.24 7.40 6.00
CA ILE A 194 -19.57 7.88 7.22
C ILE A 194 -19.09 9.33 7.04
N ASP A 195 -18.53 9.67 5.87
CA ASP A 195 -18.09 11.03 5.56
C ASP A 195 -19.25 12.02 5.55
N GLU A 196 -20.43 11.61 5.05
CA GLU A 196 -21.63 12.45 5.03
C GLU A 196 -22.18 12.72 6.44
N ILE A 197 -22.19 11.71 7.31
CA ILE A 197 -22.58 11.86 8.73
C ILE A 197 -21.62 12.81 9.44
N SER A 198 -20.30 12.60 9.28
CA SER A 198 -19.27 13.41 9.95
C SER A 198 -19.23 14.88 9.50
N ARG A 199 -19.81 15.22 8.34
CA ARG A 199 -19.93 16.60 7.83
C ARG A 199 -21.21 17.31 8.30
N THR A 200 -22.15 16.56 8.86
CA THR A 200 -23.46 17.08 9.32
C THR A 200 -23.46 17.39 10.82
N GLU A 201 -22.46 16.90 11.57
CA GLU A 201 -22.19 17.21 12.98
C GLU A 201 -21.16 18.35 13.15
#